data_AF-A0A512HKY1-F1
#
_entry.id   AF-A0A512HKY1-F1
#
_cell.length_a   1.000
_cell.length_b   1.000
_cell.length_c   1.000
_cell.angle_alpha   90.00
_cell.angle_beta   90.00
_cell.angle_gamma   90.00
#
_symmetry.space_group_name_H-M   'P 1'
#
loop_
_entity.id
_entity.type
_entity.pdbx_description
1 polymer ?
#
loop_
_entity_poly.entity_id
_entity_poly.type
_entity_poly.pdbx_seq_one_letter_code
_entity_poly.pdbx_strand_id
1 'polypeptide(L)' 'MTMQAHLESLEKKHGALEEKLHTALTSPSVDDHRIAELKRLKLRLKDEMERLRASTRH' A
#
# COMPACT_ATOMS: atom_id res chain seq x y z
N MET A 1 20.73 -5.51 -8.67
CA MET A 1 19.40 -5.87 -8.10
C MET A 1 18.38 -4.96 -8.77
N THR A 2 17.43 -5.54 -9.49
CA THR A 2 16.61 -4.86 -10.50
C THR A 2 15.44 -4.09 -9.90
N MET A 3 15.02 -2.99 -10.55
CA MET A 3 13.85 -2.17 -10.15
C MET A 3 12.57 -3.01 -9.98
N GLN A 4 12.46 -4.15 -10.69
CA GLN A 4 11.37 -5.12 -10.52
C GLN A 4 11.27 -5.70 -9.10
N ALA A 5 12.39 -6.01 -8.44
CA ALA A 5 12.37 -6.57 -7.08
C ALA A 5 11.84 -5.57 -6.05
N HIS A 6 12.11 -4.27 -6.27
CA HIS A 6 11.59 -3.21 -5.43
C HIS A 6 10.07 -3.03 -5.63
N LEU A 7 9.61 -3.08 -6.89
CA LEU A 7 8.19 -3.01 -7.22
C LEU A 7 7.41 -4.18 -6.62
N GLU A 8 7.92 -5.41 -6.76
CA GLU A 8 7.28 -6.60 -6.17
C GLU A 8 7.17 -6.50 -4.64
N SER A 9 8.21 -5.96 -4.00
CA SER A 9 8.21 -5.73 -2.54
C SER A 9 7.15 -4.71 -2.13
N LEU A 10 6.94 -3.66 -2.93
CA LEU A 10 5.90 -2.65 -2.69
C LEU A 10 4.50 -3.21 -2.93
N GLU A 11 4.30 -4.02 -3.96
CA GLU A 11 3.03 -4.71 -4.23
C GLU A 11 2.66 -5.67 -3.09
N LYS A 12 3.62 -6.46 -2.59
CA LYS A 12 3.41 -7.32 -1.41
C LYS A 12 3.00 -6.50 -0.17
N LYS A 13 3.68 -5.38 0.10
CA LYS A 13 3.32 -4.48 1.21
C LYS A 13 1.94 -3.88 1.03
N HIS A 14 1.58 -3.49 -0.19
CA HIS A 14 0.27 -2.93 -0.52
C HIS A 14 -0.83 -3.95 -0.27
N GLY A 15 -0.67 -5.19 -0.75
CA GLY A 15 -1.63 -6.28 -0.49
C GLY A 15 -1.84 -6.56 1.00
N ALA A 16 -0.75 -6.61 1.78
CA ALA A 16 -0.85 -6.78 3.24
C ALA A 16 -1.56 -5.60 3.93
N LEU A 17 -1.40 -4.37 3.42
CA LEU A 17 -2.11 -3.20 3.90
C LEU A 17 -3.60 -3.24 3.55
N GLU A 18 -3.96 -3.76 2.38
CA GLU A 18 -5.35 -3.96 1.98
C GLU A 18 -6.06 -4.99 2.87
N GLU A 19 -5.42 -6.11 3.17
CA GLU A 19 -5.98 -7.14 4.04
C GLU A 19 -6.21 -6.60 5.46
N LYS A 20 -5.23 -5.86 5.99
CA LYS A 20 -5.36 -5.16 7.29
C LYS A 20 -6.48 -4.13 7.27
N LEU A 21 -6.59 -3.35 6.20
CA LEU A 21 -7.66 -2.36 6.04
C LEU A 21 -9.03 -3.05 5.96
N HIS A 22 -9.14 -4.15 5.23
CA HIS A 22 -10.37 -4.91 5.11
C HIS A 22 -10.79 -5.43 6.49
N THR A 23 -9.88 -6.11 7.19
CA THR A 23 -10.12 -6.63 8.55
C THR A 23 -10.52 -5.52 9.53
N ALA A 24 -9.87 -4.36 9.44
CA ALA A 24 -10.23 -3.19 10.22
C ALA A 24 -11.67 -2.74 9.89
N LEU A 25 -12.02 -2.57 8.61
CA LEU A 25 -13.35 -2.15 8.20
C LEU A 25 -14.46 -3.13 8.59
N THR A 26 -14.18 -4.43 8.64
CA THR A 26 -15.14 -5.44 9.12
C THR A 26 -15.25 -5.51 10.63
N SER A 27 -14.30 -4.92 11.37
CA SER A 27 -14.31 -4.92 12.83
C SER A 27 -15.08 -3.70 13.37
N PRO A 28 -16.19 -3.90 14.10
CA PRO A 28 -17.03 -2.80 14.59
C PRO A 28 -16.38 -1.95 15.70
N SER A 29 -15.24 -2.39 16.25
CA SER A 29 -14.51 -1.68 17.31
C SER A 29 -13.18 -1.10 16.83
N VAL A 30 -12.92 -1.05 15.52
CA VAL A 30 -11.69 -0.41 15.03
C VAL A 30 -11.84 1.10 15.03
N ASP A 31 -10.80 1.81 15.46
CA ASP A 31 -10.75 3.27 15.38
C ASP A 31 -10.77 3.77 13.93
N ASP A 32 -11.62 4.76 13.65
CA ASP A 32 -11.61 5.50 12.38
C ASP A 32 -10.23 6.10 12.07
N HIS A 33 -9.48 6.52 13.09
CA HIS A 33 -8.09 6.97 12.95
C HIS A 33 -7.20 5.87 12.35
N ARG A 34 -7.37 4.62 12.80
CA ARG A 34 -6.60 3.48 12.30
C ARG A 34 -6.93 3.20 10.84
N ILE A 35 -8.21 3.28 10.46
CA ILE A 35 -8.66 3.14 9.06
C ILE A 35 -8.06 4.26 8.20
N ALA A 36 -8.09 5.51 8.66
CA ALA A 36 -7.55 6.65 7.93
C ALA A 36 -6.03 6.55 7.71
N GLU A 37 -5.29 6.11 8.74
CA GLU A 37 -3.85 5.82 8.66
C GLU A 37 -3.55 4.73 7.62
N LEU A 38 -4.27 3.60 7.66
CA LEU A 38 -4.11 2.50 6.71
C LEU A 38 -4.39 2.95 5.26
N LYS A 39 -5.45 3.75 5.05
CA LYS A 39 -5.76 4.34 3.74
C LYS A 39 -4.66 5.28 3.26
N ARG A 40 -4.09 6.13 4.14
CA ARG A 40 -2.96 7.01 3.79
C ARG A 40 -1.71 6.22 3.40
N LEU A 41 -1.37 5.19 4.17
CA LEU A 41 -0.24 4.31 3.86
C LEU A 41 -0.43 3.60 2.53
N LYS A 42 -1.64 3.08 2.26
CA LYS A 42 -2.00 2.48 0.97
C LYS A 42 -1.81 3.48 -0.18
N LEU A 43 -2.28 4.73 -0.01
CA LEU A 43 -2.12 5.78 -1.02
C LEU A 43 -0.65 6.10 -1.30
N ARG A 44 0.18 6.17 -0.24
CA ARG A 44 1.63 6.40 -0.37
C ARG A 44 2.35 5.30 -1.12
N LEU A 45 2.06 4.03 -0.81
CA LEU A 45 2.64 2.90 -1.54
C LEU A 45 2.23 2.92 -3.01
N LYS A 46 0.98 3.26 -3.30
CA LYS A 46 0.51 3.43 -4.67
C LYS A 46 1.29 4.53 -5.40
N ASP A 47 1.47 5.70 -4.78
CA ASP A 47 2.23 6.81 -5.36
C ASP A 47 3.69 6.42 -5.63
N GLU A 48 4.31 5.71 -4.69
CA GLU A 48 5.69 5.22 -4.82
C GLU A 48 5.84 4.20 -5.97
N MET A 49 4.89 3.26 -6.09
CA MET A 49 4.85 2.32 -7.21
C MET A 49 4.66 3.03 -8.54
N GLU A 50 3.74 4.01 -8.62
CA GLU A 50 3.51 4.78 -9.84
C GLU A 50 4.74 5.62 -10.23
N ARG A 51 5.44 6.22 -9.26
CA ARG A 51 6.73 6.91 -9.51
C ARG A 51 7.80 5.97 -10.05
N LEU A 52 7.92 4.77 -9.47
CA LEU A 52 8.88 3.77 -9.95
C LEU A 52 8.51 3.28 -11.35
N ARG A 53 7.22 3.06 -11.63
CA ARG A 53 6.71 2.71 -12.97
C ARG A 53 6.97 3.81 -13.99
N ALA A 54 6.83 5.08 -13.60
CA ALA A 54 7.16 6.21 -14.45
C ALA A 54 8.68 6.30 -14.70
N SER A 55 9.48 6.09 -13.67
CA SER A 55 10.96 6.15 -13.77
C SER A 55 11.54 5.03 -14.62
N THR A 56 10.93 3.84 -14.67
CA THR A 56 11.44 2.72 -15.51
C THR A 56 11.10 2.86 -17.00
N ARG A 57 10.26 3.84 -17.38
CA ARG A 57 9.76 4.02 -18.75
C ARG A 57 10.54 5.08 -19.55
N HIS A 58 11.61 5.63 -18.98
CA HIS A 58 12.50 6.63 -19.58
C HIS A 58 13.81 6.03 -20.07
#